data_AF-A0A7Y5IW63-F1
#
_entry.id   AF-A0A7Y5IW63-F1
#
_cell.length_a   1.000
_cell.length_b   1.000
_cell.length_c   1.000
_cell.angle_alpha   90.00
_cell.angle_beta   90.00
_cell.angle_gamma   90.00
#
_symmetry.space_group_name_H-M   'P 1'
#
loop_
_entity.id
_entity.type
_entity.pdbx_description
1 polymer ?
#
loop_
_entity_poly.entity_id
_entity_poly.type
_entity_poly.pdbx_seq_one_letter_code
_entity_poly.pdbx_strand_id
1 'polypeptide(L)'
;MRAFRFRLEKLLRFREHLEDLQRIEAEEQRRKLEETMGFRDRLYGIHDQIREDLSPEVGRQWKGIEQHERYRYLLRLNQECSSAGKAVQDETQELVRKRQSLIERSRDRKVLERLRDRRLEHWRADRERESQLELDEVGQTRRAGGSSESGRAALLILLLVLCLAGGVGCYLVWSGWLSGGGVPFPILRKPFDQMAQRHVEQEITRYEDQQRARRAKREERFLQAGGPEAAALAETKEDEGYRRTAQLIRQREEALKKKEEDLDSRESMLRVAEDEFKREVTRNNNLLRRIGEQLEELKAIEARRKQEMGAEREAKLTDLMESIKSMTEKGAAKLLIAVAFPNLAGGAPPALPVGQDLEGLELVVEILHRTPDRQRAAILDAMVKTNPKEAGILFDRLDNIRTGLEEDRFFEKPTGS
;
A
#
# COMPACT_ATOMS: atom_id res chain seq x y z
N MET A 1 -45.13 13.46 12.82
CA MET A 1 -44.42 12.65 11.80
C MET A 1 -43.39 11.74 12.48
N ARG A 2 -43.26 10.48 12.04
CA ARG A 2 -42.26 9.55 12.59
C ARG A 2 -40.88 9.87 11.98
N ALA A 3 -39.86 10.06 12.80
CA ALA A 3 -38.47 10.27 12.34
C ALA A 3 -37.86 9.00 11.71
N PHE A 4 -36.94 9.18 10.76
CA PHE A 4 -36.17 8.08 10.15
C PHE A 4 -35.31 7.37 11.21
N ARG A 5 -35.37 6.03 11.24
CA ARG A 5 -34.53 5.20 12.11
C ARG A 5 -33.83 4.13 11.27
N PHE A 6 -32.51 4.19 11.19
CA PHE A 6 -31.72 3.19 10.49
C PHE A 6 -31.59 1.91 11.33
N ARG A 7 -32.04 0.77 10.79
CA ARG A 7 -32.07 -0.51 11.55
C ARG A 7 -30.68 -0.99 11.97
N LEU A 8 -29.64 -0.66 11.20
CA LEU A 8 -28.26 -1.08 11.45
C LEU A 8 -27.41 0.02 12.12
N GLU A 9 -28.03 1.01 12.74
CA GLU A 9 -27.34 2.11 13.44
C GLU A 9 -26.35 1.61 14.50
N LYS A 10 -26.74 0.61 15.30
CA LYS A 10 -25.85 0.01 16.31
C LYS A 10 -24.60 -0.64 15.69
N LEU A 11 -24.79 -1.30 14.54
CA LEU A 11 -23.69 -1.94 13.83
C LEU A 11 -22.75 -0.91 13.19
N LEU A 12 -23.31 0.18 12.64
CA LEU A 12 -22.52 1.29 12.10
C LEU A 12 -21.62 1.91 13.19
N ARG A 13 -22.19 2.22 14.37
CA ARG A 13 -21.42 2.73 15.53
C ARG A 13 -20.35 1.77 16.01
N PHE A 14 -20.64 0.47 16.01
CA PHE A 14 -19.64 -0.53 16.35
C PHE A 14 -18.48 -0.55 15.34
N ARG A 15 -18.76 -0.42 14.04
CA ARG A 15 -17.73 -0.35 12.99
C ARG A 15 -16.92 0.95 13.04
N GLU A 16 -17.56 2.07 13.33
CA GLU A 16 -16.88 3.35 13.64
C GLU A 16 -15.90 3.17 14.79
N HIS A 17 -16.34 2.59 15.90
CA HIS A 17 -15.48 2.34 17.06
C HIS A 17 -14.28 1.43 16.73
N LEU A 18 -14.50 0.36 15.93
CA LEU A 18 -13.40 -0.51 15.50
C LEU A 18 -12.38 0.20 14.59
N GLU A 19 -12.85 1.10 13.72
CA GLU A 19 -11.95 1.93 12.91
C GLU A 19 -11.14 2.89 13.77
N ASP A 20 -11.77 3.51 14.78
CA ASP A 20 -11.08 4.39 15.72
C ASP A 20 -10.01 3.64 16.53
N LEU A 21 -10.29 2.43 17.00
CA LEU A 21 -9.30 1.58 17.67
C LEU A 21 -8.11 1.26 16.76
N GLN A 22 -8.37 0.85 15.52
CA GLN A 22 -7.31 0.54 14.55
C GLN A 22 -6.49 1.78 14.16
N ARG A 23 -7.13 2.95 14.15
CA ARG A 23 -6.44 4.22 13.94
C ARG A 23 -5.48 4.51 15.09
N ILE A 24 -5.91 4.35 16.34
CA ILE A 24 -5.07 4.52 17.52
C ILE A 24 -3.88 3.54 17.47
N GLU A 25 -4.12 2.27 17.18
CA GLU A 25 -3.06 1.24 17.07
C GLU A 25 -2.02 1.57 15.98
N ALA A 26 -2.45 2.13 14.85
CA ALA A 26 -1.56 2.54 13.76
C ALA A 26 -0.77 3.80 14.12
N GLU A 27 -1.37 4.75 14.86
CA GLU A 27 -0.69 5.94 15.38
C GLU A 27 0.35 5.58 16.45
N GLU A 28 0.04 4.65 17.36
CA GLU A 28 0.98 4.12 18.33
C GLU A 28 2.17 3.43 17.65
N GLN A 29 1.89 2.59 16.65
CA GLN A 29 2.94 1.92 15.89
C GLN A 29 3.86 2.90 15.17
N ARG A 30 3.27 3.96 14.61
CA ARG A 30 4.04 5.03 13.97
C ARG A 30 4.97 5.72 14.97
N ARG A 31 4.51 6.00 16.19
CA ARG A 31 5.36 6.58 17.24
C ARG A 31 6.53 5.67 17.60
N LYS A 32 6.27 4.36 17.77
CA LYS A 32 7.34 3.36 17.99
C LYS A 32 8.36 3.35 16.87
N LEU A 33 7.90 3.39 15.61
CA LEU A 33 8.80 3.46 14.45
C LEU A 33 9.66 4.74 14.49
N GLU A 34 9.07 5.89 14.79
CA GLU A 34 9.79 7.18 14.91
C GLU A 34 10.83 7.13 16.04
N GLU A 35 10.50 6.52 17.19
CA GLU A 35 11.43 6.32 18.31
C GLU A 35 12.61 5.40 17.94
N THR A 36 12.33 4.26 17.30
CA THR A 36 13.36 3.31 16.85
C THR A 36 14.25 3.92 15.77
N MET A 37 13.68 4.70 14.84
CA MET A 37 14.47 5.46 13.85
C MET A 37 15.38 6.48 14.53
N GLY A 38 14.85 7.24 15.50
CA GLY A 38 15.65 8.19 16.26
C GLY A 38 16.78 7.52 17.06
N PHE A 39 16.54 6.31 17.60
CA PHE A 39 17.58 5.52 18.26
C PHE A 39 18.66 5.05 17.28
N ARG A 40 18.27 4.50 16.12
CA ARG A 40 19.17 4.08 15.06
C ARG A 40 20.05 5.24 14.58
N ASP A 41 19.46 6.41 14.34
CA ASP A 41 20.19 7.58 13.83
C ASP A 41 21.20 8.11 14.86
N ARG A 42 20.88 8.03 16.16
CA ARG A 42 21.85 8.31 17.23
C ARG A 42 23.02 7.32 17.21
N LEU A 43 22.76 6.02 17.03
CA LEU A 43 23.82 5.01 16.94
C LEU A 43 24.73 5.25 15.74
N TYR A 44 24.16 5.56 14.56
CA TYR A 44 24.97 5.92 13.38
C TYR A 44 25.79 7.19 13.60
N GLY A 45 25.22 8.21 14.26
CA GLY A 45 25.97 9.42 14.61
C GLY A 45 27.19 9.13 15.51
N ILE A 46 27.01 8.28 16.53
CA ILE A 46 28.12 7.84 17.40
C ILE A 46 29.14 7.01 16.60
N HIS A 47 28.66 6.11 15.75
CA HIS A 47 29.51 5.27 14.91
C HIS A 47 30.38 6.10 13.98
N ASP A 48 29.81 7.09 13.32
CA ASP A 48 30.52 7.94 12.38
C ASP A 48 31.54 8.83 13.09
N GLN A 49 31.21 9.36 14.27
CA GLN A 49 32.17 10.09 15.12
C GLN A 49 33.38 9.22 15.49
N ILE A 50 33.15 8.00 15.99
CA ILE A 50 34.24 7.10 16.38
C ILE A 50 35.08 6.68 15.17
N ARG A 51 34.42 6.46 14.03
CA ARG A 51 35.09 6.12 12.78
C ARG A 51 35.97 7.27 12.29
N GLU A 52 35.51 8.51 12.41
CA GLU A 52 36.27 9.71 12.07
C GLU A 52 37.48 9.88 13.01
N ASP A 53 37.30 9.65 14.31
CA ASP A 53 38.41 9.69 15.29
C ASP A 53 39.45 8.58 15.00
N LEU A 54 39.03 7.44 14.45
CA LEU A 54 39.89 6.33 14.02
C LEU A 54 40.57 6.55 12.67
N SER A 55 40.31 7.67 11.99
CA SER A 55 40.96 7.99 10.71
C SER A 55 42.49 7.97 10.85
N PRO A 56 43.24 7.55 9.82
CA PRO A 56 44.70 7.38 9.89
C PRO A 56 45.48 8.68 10.11
N GLU A 57 44.81 9.83 10.05
CA GLU A 57 45.38 11.16 10.32
C GLU A 57 45.40 11.45 11.83
N VAL A 58 44.32 11.08 12.54
CA VAL A 58 44.18 11.22 14.00
C VAL A 58 44.76 10.01 14.74
N GLY A 59 44.55 8.81 14.18
CA GLY A 59 44.90 7.53 14.79
C GLY A 59 46.39 7.24 14.96
N ARG A 60 47.29 8.05 14.37
CA ARG A 60 48.75 7.91 14.61
C ARG A 60 49.15 8.18 16.06
N GLN A 61 48.30 8.84 16.83
CA GLN A 61 48.53 9.11 18.25
C GLN A 61 48.25 7.89 19.14
N TRP A 62 47.45 6.92 18.68
CA TRP A 62 47.05 5.79 19.51
C TRP A 62 47.91 4.57 19.17
N LYS A 63 48.49 3.93 20.19
CA LYS A 63 49.38 2.78 20.01
C LYS A 63 48.92 1.59 20.84
N GLY A 64 48.95 0.40 20.24
CA GLY A 64 48.77 -0.87 20.94
C GLY A 64 47.33 -1.13 21.39
N ILE A 65 47.15 -1.28 22.70
CA ILE A 65 45.91 -1.82 23.32
C ILE A 65 44.72 -0.89 23.10
N GLU A 66 44.90 0.44 23.21
CA GLU A 66 43.79 1.41 23.06
C GLU A 66 43.17 1.39 21.66
N GLN A 67 44.00 1.21 20.62
CA GLN A 67 43.54 1.10 19.24
C GLN A 67 42.72 -0.19 19.05
N HIS A 68 43.17 -1.29 19.67
CA HIS A 68 42.46 -2.56 19.62
C HIS A 68 41.09 -2.48 20.32
N GLU A 69 41.02 -1.88 21.51
CA GLU A 69 39.75 -1.71 22.24
C GLU A 69 38.75 -0.83 21.48
N ARG A 70 39.21 0.26 20.86
CA ARG A 70 38.35 1.09 20.01
C ARG A 70 37.84 0.35 18.77
N TYR A 71 38.69 -0.47 18.15
CA TYR A 71 38.27 -1.31 17.02
C TYR A 71 37.22 -2.34 17.44
N ARG A 72 37.40 -3.01 18.59
CA ARG A 72 36.40 -3.93 19.14
C ARG A 72 35.08 -3.23 19.44
N TYR A 73 35.15 -2.02 19.99
CA TYR A 73 33.96 -1.20 20.23
C TYR A 73 33.25 -0.83 18.92
N LEU A 74 33.99 -0.45 17.88
CA LEU A 74 33.41 -0.17 16.56
C LEU A 74 32.75 -1.40 15.93
N LEU A 75 33.33 -2.60 16.09
CA LEU A 75 32.70 -3.85 15.63
C LEU A 75 31.38 -4.11 16.37
N ARG A 76 31.36 -3.95 17.69
CA ARG A 76 30.13 -4.07 18.49
C ARG A 76 29.09 -3.05 18.05
N LEU A 77 29.50 -1.81 17.84
CA LEU A 77 28.62 -0.74 17.40
C LEU A 77 28.04 -1.00 16.00
N ASN A 78 28.83 -1.58 15.09
CA ASN A 78 28.32 -2.04 13.79
C ASN A 78 27.24 -3.12 13.92
N GLN A 79 27.43 -4.07 14.84
CA GLN A 79 26.40 -5.08 15.14
C GLN A 79 25.14 -4.43 15.71
N GLU A 80 25.28 -3.47 16.64
CA GLU A 80 24.17 -2.72 17.23
C GLU A 80 23.43 -1.91 16.14
N CYS A 81 24.13 -1.18 15.27
CA CYS A 81 23.55 -0.47 14.12
C CYS A 81 22.79 -1.40 13.18
N SER A 82 23.36 -2.57 12.86
CA SER A 82 22.71 -3.58 12.02
C SER A 82 21.42 -4.12 12.67
N SER A 83 21.46 -4.40 13.98
CA SER A 83 20.29 -4.84 14.73
C SER A 83 19.20 -3.76 14.81
N ALA A 84 19.58 -2.48 15.01
CA ALA A 84 18.66 -1.35 14.99
C ALA A 84 18.05 -1.14 13.59
N GLY A 85 18.83 -1.36 12.53
CA GLY A 85 18.34 -1.36 11.16
C GLY A 85 17.25 -2.41 10.91
N LYS A 86 17.46 -3.65 11.40
CA LYS A 86 16.45 -4.72 11.35
C LYS A 86 15.20 -4.36 12.14
N ALA A 87 15.35 -3.82 13.35
CA ALA A 87 14.22 -3.37 14.16
C ALA A 87 13.38 -2.30 13.43
N VAL A 88 14.00 -1.31 12.79
CA VAL A 88 13.28 -0.32 11.96
C VAL A 88 12.51 -1.00 10.82
N GLN A 89 13.11 -1.99 10.16
CA GLN A 89 12.46 -2.74 9.08
C GLN A 89 11.22 -3.51 9.59
N ASP A 90 11.33 -4.18 10.74
CA ASP A 90 10.24 -4.94 11.34
C ASP A 90 9.08 -4.01 11.76
N GLU A 91 9.39 -2.92 12.46
CA GLU A 91 8.41 -1.90 12.88
C GLU A 91 7.72 -1.24 11.67
N THR A 92 8.44 -1.06 10.56
CA THR A 92 7.88 -0.55 9.30
C THR A 92 6.90 -1.54 8.69
N GLN A 93 7.23 -2.84 8.67
CA GLN A 93 6.32 -3.87 8.17
C GLN A 93 5.05 -3.97 9.02
N GLU A 94 5.17 -3.89 10.34
CA GLU A 94 4.02 -3.86 11.25
C GLU A 94 3.13 -2.64 11.02
N LEU A 95 3.70 -1.45 10.80
CA LEU A 95 2.94 -0.26 10.45
C LEU A 95 2.16 -0.44 9.14
N VAL A 96 2.78 -1.04 8.13
CA VAL A 96 2.10 -1.36 6.86
C VAL A 96 0.92 -2.31 7.09
N ARG A 97 1.09 -3.36 7.89
CA ARG A 97 0.01 -4.30 8.25
C ARG A 97 -1.15 -3.60 8.96
N LYS A 98 -0.86 -2.76 9.97
CA LYS A 98 -1.88 -1.99 10.70
C LYS A 98 -2.62 -0.98 9.81
N ARG A 99 -1.91 -0.31 8.89
CA ARG A 99 -2.54 0.58 7.90
C ARG A 99 -3.48 -0.17 6.97
N GLN A 100 -3.09 -1.36 6.53
CA GLN A 100 -3.94 -2.20 5.68
C GLN A 100 -5.22 -2.61 6.40
N SER A 101 -5.12 -3.04 7.67
CA SER A 101 -6.27 -3.31 8.54
C SER A 101 -7.19 -2.09 8.68
N LEU A 102 -6.63 -0.89 8.91
CA LEU A 102 -7.40 0.35 8.98
C LEU A 102 -8.18 0.64 7.68
N ILE A 103 -7.55 0.44 6.51
CA ILE A 103 -8.21 0.62 5.21
C ILE A 103 -9.40 -0.34 5.06
N GLU A 104 -9.24 -1.60 5.47
CA GLU A 104 -10.31 -2.60 5.44
C GLU A 104 -11.47 -2.21 6.37
N ARG A 105 -11.18 -1.76 7.60
CA ARG A 105 -12.22 -1.26 8.52
C ARG A 105 -12.95 -0.03 7.97
N SER A 106 -12.22 0.90 7.34
CA SER A 106 -12.83 2.08 6.72
C SER A 106 -13.72 1.71 5.52
N ARG A 107 -13.34 0.69 4.75
CA ARG A 107 -14.19 0.14 3.67
C ARG A 107 -15.48 -0.45 4.24
N ASP A 108 -15.38 -1.27 5.28
CA ASP A 108 -16.54 -1.86 5.96
C ASP A 108 -17.51 -0.78 6.47
N ARG A 109 -16.99 0.28 7.10
CA ARG A 109 -17.80 1.42 7.57
C ARG A 109 -18.52 2.11 6.41
N LYS A 110 -17.79 2.46 5.35
CA LYS A 110 -18.35 3.15 4.17
C LYS A 110 -19.44 2.36 3.48
N VAL A 111 -19.38 1.03 3.49
CA VAL A 111 -20.45 0.18 2.96
C VAL A 111 -21.75 0.37 3.75
N LEU A 112 -21.68 0.45 5.09
CA LEU A 112 -22.84 0.69 5.94
C LEU A 112 -23.37 2.13 5.83
N GLU A 113 -22.50 3.13 5.71
CA GLU A 113 -22.88 4.52 5.44
C GLU A 113 -23.68 4.62 4.13
N ARG A 114 -23.16 4.05 3.03
CA ARG A 114 -23.87 4.04 1.74
C ARG A 114 -25.23 3.34 1.83
N LEU A 115 -25.33 2.27 2.63
CA LEU A 115 -26.60 1.58 2.86
C LEU A 115 -27.59 2.45 3.65
N ARG A 116 -27.10 3.21 4.64
CA ARG A 116 -27.89 4.18 5.39
C ARG A 116 -28.41 5.29 4.48
N ASP A 117 -27.56 5.86 3.64
CA ASP A 117 -27.92 6.95 2.73
C ASP A 117 -28.99 6.52 1.73
N ARG A 118 -28.82 5.36 1.08
CA ARG A 118 -29.85 4.79 0.19
C ARG A 118 -31.18 4.56 0.91
N ARG A 119 -31.15 4.08 2.16
CA ARG A 119 -32.37 3.88 2.95
C ARG A 119 -33.03 5.20 3.35
N LEU A 120 -32.24 6.22 3.63
CA LEU A 120 -32.72 7.56 3.92
C LEU A 120 -33.37 8.20 2.69
N GLU A 121 -32.75 8.06 1.52
CA GLU A 121 -33.31 8.51 0.24
C GLU A 121 -34.66 7.84 -0.05
N HIS A 122 -34.73 6.50 0.07
CA HIS A 122 -35.99 5.78 -0.08
C HIS A 122 -37.06 6.26 0.90
N TRP A 123 -36.72 6.44 2.18
CA TRP A 123 -37.66 6.94 3.17
C TRP A 123 -38.16 8.36 2.85
N ARG A 124 -37.31 9.24 2.31
CA ARG A 124 -37.71 10.58 1.87
C ARG A 124 -38.67 10.51 0.68
N ALA A 125 -38.37 9.66 -0.31
CA ALA A 125 -39.23 9.46 -1.47
C ALA A 125 -40.60 8.90 -1.08
N ASP A 126 -40.65 7.94 -0.17
CA ASP A 126 -41.92 7.37 0.33
C ASP A 126 -42.72 8.43 1.11
N ARG A 127 -42.05 9.28 1.91
CA ARG A 127 -42.69 10.40 2.60
C ARG A 127 -43.27 11.44 1.66
N GLU A 128 -42.55 11.76 0.59
CA GLU A 128 -43.03 12.69 -0.42
C GLU A 128 -44.26 12.14 -1.14
N ARG A 129 -44.26 10.84 -1.47
CA ARG A 129 -45.43 10.15 -2.04
C ARG A 129 -46.63 10.13 -1.09
N GLU A 130 -46.43 9.80 0.19
CA GLU A 130 -47.49 9.87 1.21
C GLU A 130 -48.07 11.28 1.29
N SER A 131 -47.23 12.32 1.32
CA SER A 131 -47.68 13.71 1.36
C SER A 131 -48.45 14.11 0.10
N GLN A 132 -48.03 13.64 -1.08
CA GLN A 132 -48.75 13.88 -2.34
C GLN A 132 -50.13 13.21 -2.32
N LEU A 133 -50.22 11.97 -1.84
CA LEU A 133 -51.49 11.25 -1.70
C LEU A 133 -52.44 11.97 -0.72
N GLU A 134 -51.95 12.42 0.44
CA GLU A 134 -52.74 13.21 1.40
C GLU A 134 -53.27 14.51 0.77
N LEU A 135 -52.46 15.20 -0.05
CA LEU A 135 -52.89 16.42 -0.77
C LEU A 135 -53.93 16.10 -1.86
N ASP A 136 -53.77 15.00 -2.59
CA ASP A 136 -54.71 14.56 -3.60
C ASP A 136 -56.06 14.15 -2.99
N GLU A 137 -56.07 13.48 -1.83
CA GLU A 137 -57.28 13.15 -1.09
C GLU A 137 -58.03 14.41 -0.63
N VAL A 138 -57.32 15.41 -0.12
CA VAL A 138 -57.89 16.73 0.23
C VAL A 138 -58.41 17.45 -1.04
N GLY A 139 -57.73 17.31 -2.17
CA GLY A 139 -58.19 17.82 -3.46
C GLY A 139 -59.46 17.14 -3.98
N GLN A 140 -59.54 15.82 -3.84
CA GLN A 140 -60.69 15.02 -4.29
C GLN A 140 -61.92 15.22 -3.41
N THR A 141 -61.76 15.34 -2.09
CA THR A 141 -62.88 15.66 -1.18
C THR A 141 -63.50 17.03 -1.47
N ARG A 142 -62.72 18.00 -1.97
CA ARG A 142 -63.24 19.29 -2.45
C ARG A 142 -63.91 19.21 -3.83
N ARG A 143 -63.46 18.32 -4.73
CA ARG A 143 -64.07 18.14 -6.07
C ARG A 143 -65.27 17.20 -6.09
N ALA A 144 -65.37 16.25 -5.18
CA ALA A 144 -66.50 15.32 -5.07
C ALA A 144 -67.84 15.99 -4.66
N GLY A 145 -67.82 17.28 -4.30
CA GLY A 145 -69.02 18.12 -4.17
C GLY A 145 -69.64 18.57 -5.51
N GLY A 146 -69.02 18.26 -6.65
CA GLY A 146 -69.61 18.59 -7.94
C GLY A 146 -68.82 18.05 -9.12
N SER A 147 -69.16 16.85 -9.60
CA SER A 147 -69.23 16.56 -11.04
C SER A 147 -69.57 15.09 -11.31
N SER A 148 -70.39 14.95 -12.34
CA SER A 148 -71.09 13.79 -12.90
C SER A 148 -70.25 12.54 -13.20
N GLU A 149 -70.90 11.39 -13.06
CA GLU A 149 -70.43 10.00 -13.18
C GLU A 149 -69.81 9.57 -14.52
N SER A 150 -69.80 10.40 -15.57
CA SER A 150 -69.43 9.95 -16.93
C SER A 150 -67.92 9.89 -17.23
N GLY A 151 -67.05 10.52 -16.44
CA GLY A 151 -65.60 10.58 -16.71
C GLY A 151 -64.75 9.41 -16.17
N ARG A 152 -65.28 8.65 -15.20
CA ARG A 152 -64.51 7.59 -14.50
C ARG A 152 -64.23 6.35 -15.34
N ALA A 153 -65.12 6.02 -16.27
CA ALA A 153 -64.96 4.86 -17.15
C ALA A 153 -63.79 5.03 -18.14
N ALA A 154 -63.59 6.24 -18.69
CA ALA A 154 -62.53 6.49 -19.66
C ALA A 154 -61.13 6.47 -19.02
N LEU A 155 -60.99 6.99 -17.80
CA LEU A 155 -59.71 6.98 -17.08
C LEU A 155 -59.28 5.58 -16.64
N LEU A 156 -60.22 4.72 -16.22
CA LEU A 156 -59.90 3.33 -15.87
C LEU A 156 -59.42 2.52 -17.08
N ILE A 157 -59.98 2.77 -18.26
CA ILE A 157 -59.54 2.11 -19.50
C ILE A 157 -58.11 2.56 -19.87
N LEU A 158 -57.81 3.85 -19.75
CA LEU A 158 -56.48 4.38 -20.10
C LEU A 158 -55.39 3.92 -19.13
N LEU A 159 -55.70 3.80 -17.84
CA LEU A 159 -54.78 3.32 -16.82
C LEU A 159 -54.48 1.82 -16.98
N LEU A 160 -55.46 1.03 -17.42
CA LEU A 160 -55.30 -0.39 -17.70
C LEU A 160 -54.38 -0.64 -18.91
N VAL A 161 -54.48 0.19 -19.96
CA VAL A 161 -53.57 0.15 -21.12
C VAL A 161 -52.12 0.50 -20.71
N LEU A 162 -51.94 1.49 -19.83
CA LEU A 162 -50.62 1.91 -19.34
C LEU A 162 -49.96 0.83 -18.46
N CYS A 163 -50.74 0.14 -17.61
CA CYS A 163 -50.24 -0.97 -16.80
C CYS A 163 -49.82 -2.18 -17.65
N LEU A 164 -50.57 -2.48 -18.72
CA LEU A 164 -50.19 -3.55 -19.66
C LEU A 164 -48.91 -3.21 -20.42
N ALA A 165 -48.74 -1.95 -20.86
CA ALA A 165 -47.50 -1.51 -21.52
C ALA A 165 -46.28 -1.53 -20.58
N GLY A 166 -46.44 -1.11 -19.32
CA GLY A 166 -45.37 -1.15 -18.32
C GLY A 166 -44.98 -2.57 -17.91
N GLY A 167 -45.95 -3.48 -17.80
CA GLY A 167 -45.72 -4.88 -17.45
C GLY A 167 -44.85 -5.63 -18.47
N VAL A 168 -45.05 -5.37 -19.77
CA VAL A 168 -44.22 -5.96 -20.85
C VAL A 168 -42.77 -5.44 -20.77
N GLY A 169 -42.57 -4.16 -20.47
CA GLY A 169 -41.23 -3.58 -20.30
C GLY A 169 -40.48 -4.16 -19.11
N CYS A 170 -41.14 -4.34 -17.97
CA CYS A 170 -40.52 -4.94 -16.78
C CYS A 170 -40.24 -6.45 -16.96
N TYR A 171 -41.11 -7.19 -17.67
CA TYR A 171 -40.91 -8.61 -17.94
C TYR A 171 -39.68 -8.86 -18.82
N LEU A 172 -39.47 -8.04 -19.86
CA LEU A 172 -38.30 -8.15 -20.75
C LEU A 172 -36.97 -7.81 -20.08
N VAL A 173 -36.98 -6.93 -19.08
CA VAL A 173 -35.79 -6.63 -18.25
C VAL A 173 -35.52 -7.76 -17.26
N TRP A 174 -36.56 -8.38 -16.70
CA TRP A 174 -36.42 -9.46 -15.73
C TRP A 174 -36.05 -10.81 -16.38
N SER A 175 -36.49 -11.07 -17.61
CA SER A 175 -36.25 -12.34 -18.33
C SER A 175 -34.80 -12.53 -18.83
N GLY A 176 -33.86 -11.69 -18.40
CA GLY A 176 -32.42 -11.90 -18.64
C GLY A 176 -31.98 -11.76 -20.10
N TRP A 177 -32.85 -11.34 -21.01
CA TRP A 177 -32.53 -11.19 -22.43
C TRP A 177 -31.54 -10.03 -22.69
N LEU A 178 -31.45 -9.08 -21.76
CA LEU A 178 -30.55 -7.91 -21.82
C LEU A 178 -29.20 -8.08 -21.10
N SER A 179 -28.99 -9.14 -20.32
CA SER A 179 -27.74 -9.31 -19.53
C SER A 179 -26.64 -10.09 -20.27
N GLY A 180 -26.91 -10.62 -21.47
CA GLY A 180 -25.98 -11.49 -22.20
C GLY A 180 -25.15 -10.83 -23.31
N GLY A 181 -25.44 -9.60 -23.71
CA GLY A 181 -24.71 -8.91 -24.78
C GLY A 181 -24.39 -7.48 -24.36
N GLY A 182 -23.12 -7.09 -24.44
CA GLY A 182 -22.67 -5.73 -24.18
C GLY A 182 -23.39 -4.74 -25.11
N VAL A 183 -24.52 -4.22 -24.65
CA VAL A 183 -25.20 -3.12 -25.33
C VAL A 183 -24.33 -1.89 -25.09
N PRO A 184 -23.79 -1.26 -26.15
CA PRO A 184 -22.99 -0.07 -25.98
C PRO A 184 -23.88 0.99 -25.30
N PHE A 185 -23.35 1.62 -24.25
CA PHE A 185 -23.98 2.68 -23.46
C PHE A 185 -24.49 3.94 -24.23
N PRO A 186 -24.21 4.21 -25.54
CA PRO A 186 -24.78 5.37 -26.23
C PRO A 186 -26.31 5.37 -26.35
N ILE A 187 -26.98 4.21 -26.29
CA ILE A 187 -28.42 4.12 -26.52
C ILE A 187 -29.24 4.62 -25.31
N LEU A 188 -28.71 4.48 -24.09
CA LEU A 188 -29.36 4.94 -22.86
C LEU A 188 -29.12 6.42 -22.54
N ARG A 189 -28.13 7.06 -23.18
CA ARG A 189 -27.86 8.49 -22.97
C ARG A 189 -28.89 9.38 -23.67
N LYS A 190 -29.31 8.99 -24.87
CA LYS A 190 -30.33 9.71 -25.67
C LYS A 190 -31.65 9.97 -24.94
N PRO A 191 -32.29 9.01 -24.22
CA PRO A 191 -33.53 9.30 -23.51
C PRO A 191 -33.34 10.23 -22.30
N PHE A 192 -32.18 10.21 -21.65
CA PHE A 192 -31.88 11.15 -20.55
C PHE A 192 -31.61 12.56 -21.08
N ASP A 193 -30.86 12.69 -22.17
CA ASP A 193 -30.64 13.98 -22.83
C ASP A 193 -31.97 14.56 -23.36
N GLN A 194 -32.86 13.71 -23.90
CA GLN A 194 -34.21 14.11 -24.31
C GLN A 194 -35.10 14.50 -23.12
N MET A 195 -34.99 13.83 -21.97
CA MET A 195 -35.72 14.23 -20.76
C MET A 195 -35.21 15.55 -20.19
N ALA A 196 -33.89 15.77 -20.18
CA ALA A 196 -33.30 17.04 -19.77
C ALA A 196 -33.75 18.18 -20.70
N GLN A 197 -33.76 17.95 -22.02
CA GLN A 197 -34.28 18.91 -23.00
C GLN A 197 -35.76 19.21 -22.78
N ARG A 198 -36.60 18.19 -22.60
CA ARG A 198 -38.03 18.38 -22.33
C ARG A 198 -38.29 19.14 -21.03
N HIS A 199 -37.50 18.89 -19.99
CA HIS A 199 -37.63 19.63 -18.73
C HIS A 199 -37.26 21.10 -18.90
N VAL A 200 -36.21 21.39 -19.67
CA VAL A 200 -35.82 22.76 -20.01
C VAL A 200 -36.91 23.43 -20.86
N GLU A 201 -37.48 22.76 -21.86
CA GLU A 201 -38.59 23.29 -22.67
C GLU A 201 -39.85 23.55 -21.83
N GLN A 202 -40.16 22.68 -20.87
CA GLN A 202 -41.28 22.86 -19.94
C GLN A 202 -41.07 24.05 -19.00
N GLU A 203 -39.84 24.29 -18.54
CA GLU A 203 -39.54 25.47 -17.74
C GLU A 203 -39.58 26.76 -18.56
N ILE A 204 -39.11 26.72 -19.81
CA ILE A 204 -39.21 27.85 -20.75
C ILE A 204 -40.69 28.20 -20.99
N THR A 205 -41.53 27.22 -21.29
CA THR A 205 -42.97 27.46 -21.51
C THR A 205 -43.67 27.96 -20.25
N ARG A 206 -43.36 27.40 -19.06
CA ARG A 206 -43.88 27.94 -17.79
C ARG A 206 -43.48 29.39 -17.56
N TYR A 207 -42.24 29.75 -17.89
CA TYR A 207 -41.76 31.12 -17.78
C TYR A 207 -42.48 32.06 -18.77
N GLU A 208 -42.66 31.63 -20.03
CA GLU A 208 -43.40 32.39 -21.04
C GLU A 208 -44.87 32.61 -20.65
N ASP A 209 -45.54 31.58 -20.12
CA ASP A 209 -46.91 31.69 -19.65
C ASP A 209 -47.02 32.63 -18.44
N GLN A 210 -46.04 32.57 -17.53
CA GLN A 210 -45.96 33.49 -16.40
C GLN A 210 -45.73 34.94 -16.86
N GLN A 211 -44.95 35.15 -17.92
CA GLN A 211 -44.76 36.46 -18.55
C GLN A 211 -46.03 36.95 -19.24
N ARG A 212 -46.75 36.09 -19.97
CA ARG A 212 -48.05 36.43 -20.58
C ARG A 212 -49.08 36.82 -19.53
N ALA A 213 -49.17 36.07 -18.44
CA ALA A 213 -50.06 36.38 -17.32
C ALA A 213 -49.72 37.72 -16.65
N ARG A 214 -48.42 38.07 -16.57
CA ARG A 214 -47.98 39.38 -16.08
C ARG A 214 -48.34 40.50 -17.04
N ARG A 215 -48.20 40.30 -18.36
CA ARG A 215 -48.63 41.27 -19.39
C ARG A 215 -50.14 41.51 -19.35
N ALA A 216 -50.94 40.45 -19.27
CA ALA A 216 -52.40 40.57 -19.15
C ALA A 216 -52.83 41.35 -17.90
N LYS A 217 -52.24 41.06 -16.73
CA LYS A 217 -52.50 41.83 -15.50
C LYS A 217 -52.05 43.29 -15.59
N ARG A 218 -51.07 43.61 -16.44
CA ARG A 218 -50.64 45.00 -16.68
C ARG A 218 -51.63 45.72 -17.56
N GLU A 219 -52.10 45.11 -18.65
CA GLU A 219 -53.15 45.68 -19.51
C GLU A 219 -54.41 45.97 -18.70
N GLU A 220 -54.79 45.07 -17.80
CA GLU A 220 -55.92 45.25 -16.89
C GLU A 220 -55.72 46.44 -15.92
N ARG A 221 -54.53 46.59 -15.35
CA ARG A 221 -54.17 47.74 -14.50
C ARG A 221 -54.08 49.05 -15.29
N PHE A 222 -53.63 49.00 -16.54
CA PHE A 222 -53.56 50.15 -17.44
C PHE A 222 -54.94 50.68 -17.77
N LEU A 223 -55.90 49.79 -18.04
CA LEU A 223 -57.31 50.14 -18.24
C LEU A 223 -57.94 50.73 -16.98
N GLN A 224 -57.49 50.33 -15.78
CA GLN A 224 -57.99 50.86 -14.50
C GLN A 224 -57.34 52.17 -14.04
N ALA A 225 -56.09 52.46 -14.43
CA ALA A 225 -55.32 53.58 -13.88
C ALA A 225 -55.55 54.95 -14.56
N GLY A 226 -56.37 55.03 -15.60
CA GLY A 226 -56.93 56.30 -16.09
C GLY A 226 -55.90 57.37 -16.47
N GLY A 227 -55.10 57.14 -17.53
CA GLY A 227 -54.43 58.22 -18.26
C GLY A 227 -53.00 57.92 -18.76
N PRO A 228 -52.58 58.53 -19.88
CA PRO A 228 -51.28 58.27 -20.54
C PRO A 228 -50.04 58.69 -19.75
N GLU A 229 -50.19 59.51 -18.71
CA GLU A 229 -49.06 60.04 -17.92
C GLU A 229 -48.50 59.02 -16.90
N ALA A 230 -49.37 58.19 -16.30
CA ALA A 230 -48.96 57.13 -15.38
C ALA A 230 -48.26 55.95 -16.09
N ALA A 231 -48.56 55.76 -17.38
CA ALA A 231 -47.95 54.76 -18.24
C ALA A 231 -46.46 55.04 -18.51
N ALA A 232 -46.12 56.28 -18.87
CA ALA A 232 -44.75 56.68 -19.20
C ALA A 232 -43.79 56.57 -18.00
N LEU A 233 -44.29 56.85 -16.79
CA LEU A 233 -43.54 56.70 -15.53
C LEU A 233 -43.37 55.23 -15.09
N ALA A 234 -44.27 54.33 -15.51
CA ALA A 234 -44.14 52.90 -15.28
C ALA A 234 -43.13 52.26 -16.26
N GLU A 235 -43.15 52.64 -17.54
CA GLU A 235 -42.22 52.15 -18.56
C GLU A 235 -40.76 52.49 -18.22
N THR A 236 -40.49 53.72 -17.78
CA THR A 236 -39.13 54.16 -17.41
C THR A 236 -38.53 53.37 -16.23
N LYS A 237 -39.32 53.07 -15.19
CA LYS A 237 -38.86 52.25 -14.04
C LYS A 237 -38.65 50.79 -14.42
N GLU A 238 -39.44 50.26 -15.36
CA GLU A 238 -39.27 48.89 -15.83
C GLU A 238 -38.03 48.74 -16.70
N ASP A 239 -37.76 49.69 -17.59
CA ASP A 239 -36.55 49.71 -18.41
C ASP A 239 -35.27 49.74 -17.54
N GLU A 240 -35.27 50.48 -16.44
CA GLU A 240 -34.19 50.43 -15.45
C GLU A 240 -34.05 49.06 -14.80
N GLY A 241 -35.18 48.41 -14.46
CA GLY A 241 -35.19 47.05 -13.92
C GLY A 241 -34.63 46.01 -14.88
N TYR A 242 -35.01 46.09 -16.17
CA TYR A 242 -34.48 45.21 -17.22
C TYR A 242 -32.99 45.43 -17.44
N ARG A 243 -32.53 46.69 -17.49
CA ARG A 243 -31.10 47.02 -17.63
C ARG A 243 -30.27 46.46 -16.47
N ARG A 244 -30.74 46.61 -15.22
CA ARG A 244 -30.07 46.03 -14.04
C ARG A 244 -30.01 44.50 -14.10
N THR A 245 -31.12 43.86 -14.49
CA THR A 245 -31.18 42.39 -14.59
C THR A 245 -30.27 41.87 -15.70
N ALA A 246 -30.26 42.52 -16.87
CA ALA A 246 -29.35 42.19 -17.97
C ALA A 246 -27.88 42.36 -17.58
N GLN A 247 -27.55 43.43 -16.82
CA GLN A 247 -26.19 43.64 -16.31
C GLN A 247 -25.77 42.54 -15.32
N LEU A 248 -26.66 42.11 -14.42
CA LEU A 248 -26.40 41.00 -13.50
C LEU A 248 -26.21 39.66 -14.23
N ILE A 249 -26.99 39.41 -15.29
CA ILE A 249 -26.83 38.21 -16.13
C ILE A 249 -25.45 38.22 -16.79
N ARG A 250 -25.05 39.33 -17.43
CA ARG A 250 -23.72 39.47 -18.05
C ARG A 250 -22.58 39.27 -17.05
N GLN A 251 -22.69 39.85 -15.85
CA GLN A 251 -21.71 39.64 -14.78
C GLN A 251 -21.62 38.18 -14.32
N ARG A 252 -22.76 37.47 -14.27
CA ARG A 252 -22.78 36.04 -13.94
C ARG A 252 -22.19 35.19 -15.06
N GLU A 253 -22.46 35.52 -16.32
CA GLU A 253 -21.87 34.85 -17.49
C GLU A 253 -20.35 35.02 -17.51
N GLU A 254 -19.85 36.24 -17.30
CA GLU A 254 -18.41 36.51 -17.20
C GLU A 254 -17.78 35.75 -16.01
N ALA A 255 -18.45 35.70 -14.86
CA ALA A 255 -17.98 34.96 -13.70
C ALA A 255 -17.97 33.44 -13.91
N LEU A 256 -18.95 32.89 -14.66
CA LEU A 256 -18.98 31.48 -15.03
C LEU A 256 -17.89 31.15 -16.04
N LYS A 257 -17.70 31.99 -17.06
CA LYS A 257 -16.63 31.83 -18.04
C LYS A 257 -15.25 31.82 -17.38
N LYS A 258 -15.00 32.74 -16.43
CA LYS A 258 -13.75 32.75 -15.66
C LYS A 258 -13.55 31.47 -14.84
N LYS A 259 -14.62 30.94 -14.24
CA LYS A 259 -14.55 29.66 -13.52
C LYS A 259 -14.27 28.48 -14.44
N GLU A 260 -14.81 28.49 -15.66
CA GLU A 260 -14.55 27.47 -16.68
C GLU A 260 -13.07 27.52 -17.10
N GLU A 261 -12.54 28.71 -17.39
CA GLU A 261 -11.11 28.92 -17.69
C GLU A 261 -10.19 28.46 -16.53
N ASP A 262 -10.57 28.76 -15.28
CA ASP A 262 -9.85 28.30 -14.08
C ASP A 262 -9.89 26.76 -13.92
N LEU A 263 -11.01 26.12 -14.28
CA LEU A 263 -11.16 24.66 -14.24
C LEU A 263 -10.34 23.99 -15.34
N ASP A 264 -10.36 24.53 -16.56
CA ASP A 264 -9.56 24.03 -17.69
C ASP A 264 -8.06 24.14 -17.38
N SER A 265 -7.64 25.27 -16.78
CA SER A 265 -6.26 25.44 -16.31
C SER A 265 -5.89 24.38 -15.27
N ARG A 266 -6.75 24.12 -14.28
CA ARG A 266 -6.53 23.06 -13.29
C ARG A 266 -6.49 21.67 -13.90
N GLU A 267 -7.36 21.38 -14.85
CA GLU A 267 -7.36 20.10 -15.56
C GLU A 267 -6.05 19.91 -16.34
N SER A 268 -5.57 20.95 -17.03
CA SER A 268 -4.28 20.90 -17.73
C SER A 268 -3.10 20.66 -16.78
N MET A 269 -3.07 21.31 -15.61
CA MET A 269 -2.05 21.09 -14.58
C MET A 269 -2.09 19.66 -14.05
N LEU A 270 -3.28 19.10 -13.81
CA LEU A 270 -3.43 17.72 -13.36
C LEU A 270 -2.95 16.71 -14.41
N ARG A 271 -3.21 16.97 -15.70
CA ARG A 271 -2.69 16.12 -16.79
C ARG A 271 -1.15 16.14 -16.85
N VAL A 272 -0.53 17.30 -16.69
CA VAL A 272 0.94 17.42 -16.63
C VAL A 272 1.51 16.65 -15.43
N ALA A 273 0.89 16.79 -14.26
CA ALA A 273 1.29 16.05 -13.06
C ALA A 273 1.12 14.53 -13.21
N GLU A 274 0.04 14.08 -13.87
CA GLU A 274 -0.19 12.66 -14.18
C GLU A 274 0.92 12.09 -15.09
N ASP A 275 1.31 12.82 -16.12
CA ASP A 275 2.38 12.41 -17.03
C ASP A 275 3.76 12.40 -16.36
N GLU A 276 4.04 13.36 -15.48
CA GLU A 276 5.25 13.37 -14.66
C GLU A 276 5.30 12.15 -13.74
N PHE A 277 4.20 11.86 -13.05
CA PHE A 277 4.09 10.68 -12.19
C PHE A 277 4.31 9.37 -12.97
N LYS A 278 3.74 9.24 -14.18
CA LYS A 278 3.97 8.07 -15.06
C LYS A 278 5.46 7.90 -15.43
N ARG A 279 6.18 9.01 -15.67
CA ARG A 279 7.62 8.99 -15.94
C ARG A 279 8.42 8.52 -14.72
N GLU A 280 8.07 8.99 -13.54
CA GLU A 280 8.71 8.56 -12.29
C GLU A 280 8.48 7.07 -12.00
N VAL A 281 7.25 6.58 -12.17
CA VAL A 281 6.94 5.15 -12.04
C VAL A 281 7.78 4.31 -13.01
N THR A 282 7.92 4.76 -14.26
CA THR A 282 8.75 4.08 -15.27
C THR A 282 10.24 4.08 -14.86
N ARG A 283 10.74 5.21 -14.35
CA ARG A 283 12.12 5.33 -13.84
C ARG A 283 12.37 4.38 -12.67
N ASN A 284 11.46 4.31 -11.71
CA ASN A 284 11.58 3.42 -10.55
C ASN A 284 11.53 1.94 -10.94
N ASN A 285 10.65 1.56 -11.87
CA ASN A 285 10.61 0.19 -12.40
C ASN A 285 11.93 -0.20 -13.10
N ASN A 286 12.54 0.73 -13.85
CA ASN A 286 13.85 0.50 -14.47
C ASN A 286 14.97 0.34 -13.43
N LEU A 287 14.95 1.10 -12.32
CA LEU A 287 15.90 0.94 -11.23
C LEU A 287 15.74 -0.40 -10.51
N LEU A 288 14.50 -0.81 -10.21
CA LEU A 288 14.22 -2.12 -9.62
C LEU A 288 14.72 -3.26 -10.49
N ARG A 289 14.55 -3.16 -11.82
CA ARG A 289 15.08 -4.16 -12.75
C ARG A 289 16.61 -4.25 -12.70
N ARG A 290 17.31 -3.10 -12.68
CA ARG A 290 18.78 -3.06 -12.57
C ARG A 290 19.29 -3.66 -11.26
N ILE A 291 18.62 -3.37 -10.15
CA ILE A 291 18.96 -3.97 -8.84
C ILE A 291 18.78 -5.49 -8.90
N GLY A 292 17.69 -5.97 -9.51
CA GLY A 292 17.46 -7.39 -9.74
C GLY A 292 18.58 -8.04 -10.57
N GLU A 293 18.99 -7.40 -11.66
CA GLU A 293 20.10 -7.86 -12.51
C GLU A 293 21.43 -7.94 -11.72
N GLN A 294 21.74 -6.94 -10.90
CA GLN A 294 22.97 -6.92 -10.07
C GLN A 294 22.95 -7.97 -8.95
N LEU A 295 21.79 -8.26 -8.35
CA LEU A 295 21.68 -9.31 -7.34
C LEU A 295 21.90 -10.70 -7.94
N GLU A 296 21.37 -10.96 -9.12
CA GLU A 296 21.61 -12.23 -9.82
C GLU A 296 23.08 -12.37 -10.25
N GLU A 297 23.74 -11.29 -10.67
CA GLU A 297 25.18 -11.28 -10.94
C GLU A 297 26.00 -11.61 -9.68
N LEU A 298 25.67 -11.00 -8.53
CA LEU A 298 26.34 -11.28 -7.26
C LEU A 298 26.16 -12.74 -6.82
N LYS A 299 24.96 -13.30 -6.94
CA LYS A 299 24.71 -14.73 -6.67
C LYS A 299 25.52 -15.63 -7.59
N ALA A 300 25.65 -15.28 -8.87
CA ALA A 300 26.45 -16.03 -9.82
C ALA A 300 27.95 -15.99 -9.46
N ILE A 301 28.47 -14.84 -9.02
CA ILE A 301 29.84 -14.69 -8.53
C ILE A 301 30.05 -15.52 -7.26
N GLU A 302 29.12 -15.49 -6.31
CA GLU A 302 29.18 -16.29 -5.09
C GLU A 302 29.16 -17.79 -5.39
N ALA A 303 28.29 -18.24 -6.30
CA ALA A 303 28.21 -19.63 -6.73
C ALA A 303 29.53 -20.08 -7.41
N ARG A 304 30.11 -19.25 -8.28
CA ARG A 304 31.43 -19.51 -8.88
C ARG A 304 32.53 -19.61 -7.83
N ARG A 305 32.61 -18.65 -6.91
CA ARG A 305 33.59 -18.68 -5.81
C ARG A 305 33.43 -19.92 -4.95
N LYS A 306 32.19 -20.31 -4.63
CA LYS A 306 31.92 -21.54 -3.87
C LYS A 306 32.38 -22.79 -4.62
N GLN A 307 32.17 -22.83 -5.94
CA GLN A 307 32.64 -23.92 -6.79
C GLN A 307 34.17 -23.96 -6.89
N GLU A 308 34.82 -22.82 -7.10
CA GLU A 308 36.28 -22.67 -7.16
C GLU A 308 36.93 -23.06 -5.84
N MET A 309 36.44 -22.51 -4.71
CA MET A 309 36.90 -22.88 -3.36
C MET A 309 36.68 -24.36 -3.06
N GLY A 310 35.56 -24.93 -3.51
CA GLY A 310 35.28 -26.37 -3.37
C GLY A 310 36.27 -27.22 -4.16
N ALA A 311 36.56 -26.86 -5.41
CA ALA A 311 37.52 -27.55 -6.25
C ALA A 311 38.96 -27.43 -5.72
N GLU A 312 39.37 -26.24 -5.26
CA GLU A 312 40.67 -26.04 -4.62
C GLU A 312 40.80 -26.85 -3.32
N ARG A 313 39.75 -26.88 -2.50
CA ARG A 313 39.70 -27.68 -1.27
C ARG A 313 39.84 -29.17 -1.60
N GLU A 314 39.13 -29.67 -2.61
CA GLU A 314 39.20 -31.07 -3.03
C GLU A 314 40.59 -31.43 -3.56
N ALA A 315 41.22 -30.56 -4.36
CA ALA A 315 42.58 -30.73 -4.85
C ALA A 315 43.61 -30.76 -3.71
N LYS A 316 43.53 -29.80 -2.76
CA LYS A 316 44.39 -29.80 -1.55
C LYS A 316 44.22 -31.09 -0.75
N LEU A 317 42.98 -31.57 -0.62
CA LEU A 317 42.67 -32.79 0.11
C LEU A 317 43.27 -34.02 -0.59
N THR A 318 43.19 -34.12 -1.92
CA THR A 318 43.80 -35.24 -2.67
C THR A 318 45.32 -35.24 -2.53
N ASP A 319 45.96 -34.08 -2.66
CA ASP A 319 47.42 -33.94 -2.57
C ASP A 319 47.94 -34.30 -1.16
N LEU A 320 47.22 -33.87 -0.13
CA LEU A 320 47.55 -34.18 1.26
C LEU A 320 47.32 -35.66 1.58
N MET A 321 46.26 -36.27 1.06
CA MET A 321 46.03 -37.70 1.23
C MET A 321 47.13 -38.54 0.56
N GLU A 322 47.59 -38.16 -0.63
CA GLU A 322 48.70 -38.84 -1.31
C GLU A 322 50.02 -38.68 -0.55
N SER A 323 50.29 -37.47 -0.04
CA SER A 323 51.44 -37.19 0.83
C SER A 323 51.41 -38.07 2.10
N ILE A 324 50.26 -38.17 2.77
CA ILE A 324 50.11 -38.97 4.00
C ILE A 324 50.31 -40.46 3.74
N LYS A 325 49.84 -40.98 2.60
CA LYS A 325 50.03 -42.41 2.23
C LYS A 325 51.50 -42.80 2.07
N SER A 326 52.36 -41.85 1.68
CA SER A 326 53.79 -42.09 1.49
C SER A 326 54.65 -41.83 2.73
N MET A 327 54.07 -41.24 3.79
CA MET A 327 54.78 -40.86 5.02
C MET A 327 54.64 -41.92 6.12
N THR A 328 55.63 -41.94 7.03
CA THR A 328 55.49 -42.64 8.33
C THR A 328 54.43 -41.97 9.19
N GLU A 329 53.87 -42.67 10.19
CA GLU A 329 52.79 -42.12 11.02
C GLU A 329 53.21 -40.84 11.75
N LYS A 330 54.48 -40.76 12.17
CA LYS A 330 55.06 -39.56 12.78
C LYS A 330 55.21 -38.40 11.79
N GLY A 331 55.52 -38.70 10.52
CA GLY A 331 55.58 -37.70 9.45
C GLY A 331 54.19 -37.13 9.13
N ALA A 332 53.21 -38.02 8.95
CA ALA A 332 51.82 -37.67 8.73
C ALA A 332 51.25 -36.84 9.88
N ALA A 333 51.52 -37.22 11.13
CA ALA A 333 51.11 -36.47 12.31
C ALA A 333 51.64 -35.02 12.30
N LYS A 334 52.93 -34.82 12.00
CA LYS A 334 53.52 -33.47 11.91
C LYS A 334 52.92 -32.64 10.79
N LEU A 335 52.69 -33.24 9.63
CA LEU A 335 52.08 -32.57 8.49
C LEU A 335 50.65 -32.12 8.83
N LEU A 336 49.83 -32.98 9.41
CA LEU A 336 48.46 -32.65 9.80
C LEU A 336 48.41 -31.55 10.85
N ILE A 337 49.31 -31.54 11.83
CA ILE A 337 49.41 -30.43 12.81
C ILE A 337 49.78 -29.12 12.10
N ALA A 338 50.73 -29.15 11.17
CA ALA A 338 51.13 -27.96 10.41
C ALA A 338 49.99 -27.42 9.53
N VAL A 339 49.18 -28.30 8.92
CA VAL A 339 48.01 -27.91 8.12
C VAL A 339 46.88 -27.35 8.99
N ALA A 340 46.62 -27.97 10.14
CA ALA A 340 45.59 -27.48 11.08
C ALA A 340 45.96 -26.12 11.70
N PHE A 341 47.26 -25.86 11.86
CA PHE A 341 47.77 -24.71 12.61
C PHE A 341 48.98 -24.04 11.91
N PRO A 342 48.78 -23.39 10.76
CA PRO A 342 49.87 -22.87 9.92
C PRO A 342 50.73 -21.77 10.58
N ASN A 343 50.20 -21.07 11.59
CA ASN A 343 50.85 -19.92 12.23
C ASN A 343 51.63 -20.24 13.53
N LEU A 344 51.84 -21.51 13.87
CA LEU A 344 52.49 -21.91 15.14
C LEU A 344 53.99 -21.58 15.26
N ALA A 345 54.65 -21.19 14.17
CA ALA A 345 56.11 -20.97 14.19
C ALA A 345 56.55 -19.72 15.00
N GLY A 346 55.64 -18.90 15.56
CA GLY A 346 55.97 -17.56 16.09
C GLY A 346 55.62 -17.22 17.54
N GLY A 347 54.95 -18.10 18.31
CA GLY A 347 54.51 -17.79 19.68
C GLY A 347 53.03 -18.10 19.92
N ALA A 348 52.57 -17.90 21.15
CA ALA A 348 51.26 -18.35 21.62
C ALA A 348 50.12 -18.02 20.61
N PRO A 349 49.27 -18.99 20.29
CA PRO A 349 48.25 -18.81 19.26
C PRO A 349 47.35 -17.63 19.65
N PRO A 350 47.21 -16.59 18.81
CA PRO A 350 46.23 -15.55 19.05
C PRO A 350 44.84 -16.19 19.12
N ALA A 351 43.97 -15.66 19.98
CA ALA A 351 42.59 -16.11 20.04
C ALA A 351 42.00 -16.04 18.62
N LEU A 352 41.66 -17.21 18.07
CA LEU A 352 41.25 -17.35 16.68
C LEU A 352 40.11 -16.35 16.39
N PRO A 353 40.31 -15.39 15.47
CA PRO A 353 39.22 -14.52 15.05
C PRO A 353 38.11 -15.40 14.46
N VAL A 354 36.87 -15.13 14.88
CA VAL A 354 35.68 -15.86 14.43
C VAL A 354 35.62 -15.81 12.91
N GLY A 355 35.93 -16.94 12.25
CA GLY A 355 35.69 -17.17 10.82
C GLY A 355 36.90 -17.33 9.90
N GLN A 356 38.16 -17.19 10.33
CA GLN A 356 39.30 -17.20 9.39
C GLN A 356 40.27 -18.41 9.42
N ASP A 357 40.30 -19.27 10.44
CA ASP A 357 41.28 -20.38 10.49
C ASP A 357 40.66 -21.77 10.75
N LEU A 358 39.40 -22.00 10.36
CA LEU A 358 38.80 -23.33 10.46
C LEU A 358 39.10 -24.22 9.25
N GLU A 359 39.51 -23.65 8.10
CA GLU A 359 39.70 -24.41 6.86
C GLU A 359 40.76 -25.51 7.02
N GLY A 360 41.90 -25.22 7.66
CA GLY A 360 42.96 -26.20 7.91
C GLY A 360 42.50 -27.32 8.84
N LEU A 361 41.78 -26.98 9.91
CA LEU A 361 41.22 -27.92 10.87
C LEU A 361 40.17 -28.84 10.22
N GLU A 362 39.25 -28.28 9.45
CA GLU A 362 38.24 -29.05 8.71
C GLU A 362 38.87 -30.02 7.71
N LEU A 363 39.91 -29.56 7.01
CA LEU A 363 40.61 -30.37 6.02
C LEU A 363 41.33 -31.55 6.67
N VAL A 364 41.94 -31.34 7.85
CA VAL A 364 42.53 -32.41 8.66
C VAL A 364 41.47 -33.40 9.17
N VAL A 365 40.33 -32.92 9.66
CA VAL A 365 39.21 -33.77 10.09
C VAL A 365 38.73 -34.64 8.92
N GLU A 366 38.55 -34.05 7.74
CA GLU A 366 38.08 -34.76 6.55
C GLU A 366 39.09 -35.82 6.08
N ILE A 367 40.38 -35.50 6.09
CA ILE A 367 41.46 -36.46 5.80
C ILE A 367 41.44 -37.62 6.80
N LEU A 368 41.34 -37.34 8.11
CA LEU A 368 41.27 -38.37 9.14
C LEU A 368 40.02 -39.25 8.94
N HIS A 369 38.89 -38.66 8.55
CA HIS A 369 37.68 -39.43 8.29
C HIS A 369 37.83 -40.39 7.10
N ARG A 370 38.53 -39.96 6.03
CA ARG A 370 38.82 -40.79 4.85
C ARG A 370 39.97 -41.79 5.05
N THR A 371 40.72 -41.68 6.13
CA THR A 371 41.86 -42.57 6.45
C THR A 371 41.37 -43.85 7.13
N PRO A 372 41.88 -45.06 6.77
CA PRO A 372 41.49 -46.31 7.41
C PRO A 372 41.74 -46.31 8.91
N ASP A 373 40.83 -46.91 9.70
CA ASP A 373 40.83 -46.87 11.17
C ASP A 373 42.17 -47.20 11.82
N ARG A 374 42.86 -48.25 11.32
CA ARG A 374 44.15 -48.67 11.85
C ARG A 374 45.23 -47.61 11.66
N GLN A 375 45.31 -47.03 10.47
CA GLN A 375 46.28 -45.99 10.14
C GLN A 375 45.93 -44.68 10.87
N ARG A 376 44.64 -44.35 10.93
CA ARG A 376 44.12 -43.21 11.69
C ARG A 376 44.51 -43.28 13.16
N ALA A 377 44.28 -44.41 13.83
CA ALA A 377 44.64 -44.58 15.24
C ALA A 377 46.15 -44.39 15.48
N ALA A 378 47.00 -44.91 14.59
CA ALA A 378 48.45 -44.77 14.69
C ALA A 378 48.91 -43.32 14.46
N ILE A 379 48.31 -42.60 13.50
CA ILE A 379 48.58 -41.18 13.27
C ILE A 379 48.16 -40.34 14.48
N LEU A 380 46.98 -40.59 15.05
CA LEU A 380 46.48 -39.85 16.21
C LEU A 380 47.35 -40.09 17.46
N ASP A 381 47.79 -41.33 17.70
CA ASP A 381 48.73 -41.64 18.78
C ASP A 381 50.09 -40.92 18.57
N ALA A 382 50.58 -40.87 17.32
CA ALA A 382 51.77 -40.11 16.98
C ALA A 382 51.59 -38.59 17.17
N MET A 383 50.42 -38.02 16.84
CA MET A 383 50.10 -36.61 17.08
C MET A 383 50.19 -36.27 18.58
N VAL A 384 49.54 -37.07 19.44
CA VAL A 384 49.60 -36.90 20.91
C VAL A 384 51.03 -36.91 21.42
N LYS A 385 51.86 -37.84 20.93
CA LYS A 385 53.27 -37.95 21.32
C LYS A 385 54.12 -36.78 20.85
N THR A 386 53.81 -36.20 19.69
CA THR A 386 54.58 -35.09 19.12
C THR A 386 54.17 -33.72 19.63
N ASN A 387 52.86 -33.44 19.73
CA ASN A 387 52.36 -32.16 20.19
C ASN A 387 51.00 -32.33 20.90
N PRO A 388 51.00 -32.60 22.22
CA PRO A 388 49.80 -33.01 22.95
C PRO A 388 48.75 -31.91 23.09
N LYS A 389 49.15 -30.62 23.10
CA LYS A 389 48.20 -29.51 23.25
C LYS A 389 47.32 -29.35 22.02
N GLU A 390 47.94 -29.32 20.84
CA GLU A 390 47.30 -29.16 19.54
C GLU A 390 46.49 -30.39 19.17
N ALA A 391 46.99 -31.58 19.51
CA ALA A 391 46.22 -32.81 19.40
C ALA A 391 44.94 -32.74 20.25
N GLY A 392 45.01 -32.20 21.47
CA GLY A 392 43.84 -31.97 22.32
C GLY A 392 42.79 -31.08 21.67
N ILE A 393 43.19 -29.93 21.11
CA ILE A 393 42.30 -29.02 20.39
C ILE A 393 41.63 -29.73 19.19
N LEU A 394 42.41 -30.51 18.43
CA LEU A 394 41.89 -31.26 17.30
C LEU A 394 40.88 -32.34 17.73
N PHE A 395 41.11 -33.00 18.87
CA PHE A 395 40.21 -34.02 19.40
C PHE A 395 38.92 -33.45 19.95
N ASP A 396 38.99 -32.35 20.70
CA ASP A 396 37.79 -31.66 21.18
C ASP A 396 36.90 -31.28 19.99
N ARG A 397 37.51 -30.82 18.89
CA ARG A 397 36.79 -30.50 17.67
C ARG A 397 36.22 -31.73 16.96
N LEU A 398 37.00 -32.81 16.84
CA LEU A 398 36.52 -34.08 16.29
C LEU A 398 35.33 -34.64 17.08
N ASP A 399 35.35 -34.53 18.41
CA ASP A 399 34.27 -35.01 19.26
C ASP A 399 33.04 -34.10 19.19
N ASN A 400 33.21 -32.77 19.08
CA ASN A 400 32.10 -31.85 18.82
C ASN A 400 31.38 -32.16 17.50
N ILE A 401 32.13 -32.45 16.44
CA ILE A 401 31.58 -32.86 15.15
C ILE A 401 30.86 -34.21 15.28
N ARG A 402 31.47 -35.18 15.99
CA ARG A 402 30.88 -36.51 16.20
C ARG A 402 29.58 -36.47 17.02
N THR A 403 29.50 -35.57 18.00
CA THR A 403 28.36 -35.45 18.91
C THR A 403 27.22 -34.57 18.37
N GLY A 404 27.41 -33.96 17.19
CA GLY A 404 26.41 -33.09 16.56
C GLY A 404 26.26 -31.72 17.25
N LEU A 405 27.08 -31.40 18.24
CA LEU A 405 27.02 -30.13 18.99
C LEU A 405 27.35 -28.91 18.11
N GLU A 406 27.90 -29.13 16.91
CA GLU A 406 28.23 -28.09 15.93
C GLU A 406 27.36 -28.12 14.66
N GLU A 407 26.38 -29.01 14.55
CA GLU A 407 25.59 -29.17 13.31
C GLU A 407 24.77 -27.91 12.95
N ASP A 408 24.40 -27.08 13.92
CA ASP A 408 23.54 -25.90 13.70
C ASP A 408 24.22 -24.69 13.03
N ARG A 409 25.51 -24.74 12.69
CA ARG A 409 26.20 -23.56 12.10
C ARG A 409 26.81 -23.73 10.71
N PHE A 410 27.02 -24.96 10.22
CA PHE A 410 27.89 -25.14 9.05
C PHE A 410 27.45 -26.19 8.02
N PHE A 411 26.58 -27.14 8.36
CA PHE A 411 26.16 -28.21 7.45
C PHE A 411 24.72 -28.11 6.95
N GLU A 412 24.06 -26.95 7.08
CA GLU A 412 22.84 -26.69 6.32
C GLU A 412 23.17 -26.73 4.81
N LYS A 413 23.06 -27.92 4.22
CA LYS A 413 22.79 -28.04 2.79
C LYS A 413 21.55 -27.19 2.54
N PRO A 414 21.59 -26.25 1.58
CA PRO A 414 20.39 -25.52 1.21
C PRO A 414 19.41 -26.57 0.71
N THR A 415 18.41 -26.86 1.53
CA THR A 415 17.24 -27.59 1.10
C THR A 415 16.48 -26.61 0.21
N GLY A 416 16.66 -26.77 -1.10
CA GLY A 416 15.95 -25.97 -2.09
C GLY A 416 14.46 -26.20 -1.96
N SER A 417 13.74 -25.13 -1.63
CA SER A 417 12.29 -24.96 -1.81
C SER A 417 12.04 -23.82 -2.77
#